data_AF-A0A442Y7N2-F1
#
_entry.id   AF-A0A442Y7N2-F1
#
_cell.length_a   1.000
_cell.length_b   1.000
_cell.length_c   1.000
_cell.angle_alpha   90.00
_cell.angle_beta   90.00
_cell.angle_gamma   90.00
#
_symmetry.space_group_name_H-M   'P 1'
#
loop_
_entity.id
_entity.type
_entity.pdbx_description
1 polymer ?
#
loop_
_entity_poly.entity_id
_entity_poly.type
_entity_poly.pdbx_seq_one_letter_code
_entity_poly.pdbx_strand_id
1 'polypeptide(L)'
;KLGHADQVEIVVINDATARIAALQSNQVHMIDRVDPKVVDLVKRVPGVTIQNVSGRGYHYFNMFCDTAPFDNSDLRMALKFAINREEMLDKILRGYGSIGNDFPINA
;
A
#
# COMPACT_ATOMS: atom_id res chain seq x y z
N LYS A 1 13.86 25.66 -2.02
CA LYS A 1 14.19 25.14 -0.67
C LYS A 1 15.39 24.21 -0.84
N LEU A 2 16.55 24.56 -0.27
CA LEU A 2 17.73 23.69 -0.24
C LEU A 2 17.54 22.63 0.85
N GLY A 3 17.99 21.40 0.61
CA GLY A 3 17.97 20.33 1.61
C GLY A 3 18.89 20.63 2.79
N HIS A 4 18.52 20.16 3.98
CA HIS A 4 19.26 20.39 5.24
C HIS A 4 20.27 19.27 5.57
N ALA A 5 20.65 18.44 4.60
CA ALA A 5 21.55 17.31 4.81
C ALA A 5 22.80 17.44 3.90
N ASP A 6 23.97 17.12 4.46
CA ASP A 6 25.24 17.14 3.71
C ASP A 6 25.31 15.99 2.69
N GLN A 7 24.66 14.85 2.97
CA GLN A 7 24.58 13.69 2.10
C GLN A 7 23.26 12.93 2.28
N VAL A 8 22.79 12.30 1.21
CA VAL A 8 21.69 11.32 1.22
C VAL A 8 22.20 10.01 0.63
N GLU A 9 22.01 8.90 1.35
CA GLU A 9 22.30 7.56 0.88
C GLU A 9 21.00 6.77 0.71
N ILE A 10 20.88 6.03 -0.40
CA ILE A 10 19.74 5.19 -0.70
C ILE A 10 20.22 3.74 -0.74
N VAL A 11 19.84 2.96 0.26
CA VAL A 11 20.20 1.55 0.38
C VAL A 11 19.02 0.69 -0.04
N VAL A 12 19.27 -0.26 -0.95
CA VAL A 12 18.23 -1.19 -1.42
C VAL A 12 18.15 -2.39 -0.49
N ILE A 13 17.06 -2.50 0.25
CA ILE A 13 16.77 -3.64 1.13
C ILE A 13 15.40 -4.21 0.71
N ASN A 14 15.44 -5.29 -0.07
CA ASN A 14 14.24 -5.89 -0.65
C ASN A 14 13.33 -6.54 0.41
N ASP A 15 13.92 -7.19 1.41
CA ASP A 15 13.16 -7.85 2.48
C ASP A 15 12.55 -6.83 3.45
N ALA A 16 11.24 -6.94 3.69
CA ALA A 16 10.51 -5.99 4.54
C ALA A 16 10.91 -6.08 6.01
N THR A 17 11.20 -7.29 6.51
CA THR A 17 11.63 -7.50 7.89
C THR A 17 13.01 -6.88 8.12
N ALA A 18 13.94 -7.08 7.18
CA ALA A 18 15.26 -6.47 7.21
C ALA A 18 15.19 -4.94 7.17
N ARG A 19 14.30 -4.34 6.38
CA ARG A 19 14.08 -2.87 6.41
C ARG A 19 13.65 -2.37 7.79
N ILE A 20 12.73 -3.08 8.44
CA ILE A 20 12.24 -2.68 9.77
C ILE A 20 13.36 -2.83 10.81
N ALA A 21 14.15 -3.90 10.74
CA ALA A 21 15.30 -4.11 11.62
C ALA A 21 16.39 -3.02 11.43
N ALA A 22 16.66 -2.63 10.18
CA ALA A 22 17.59 -1.53 9.89
C ALA A 22 17.09 -0.20 10.47
N LEU A 23 15.78 0.07 10.39
CA LEU A 23 15.19 1.26 11.02
C LEU A 23 15.30 1.19 12.55
N GLN A 24 14.99 0.05 13.15
CA GLN A 24 15.05 -0.15 14.61
C GLN A 24 16.46 -0.03 15.19
N SER A 25 17.47 -0.47 14.44
CA SER A 25 18.88 -0.37 14.82
C SER A 25 19.52 0.96 14.43
N ASN A 26 18.74 1.91 13.90
CA ASN A 26 19.20 3.21 13.42
C ASN A 26 20.28 3.13 12.32
N GLN A 27 20.30 2.04 11.54
CA GLN A 27 21.12 1.92 10.34
C GLN A 27 20.56 2.77 9.18
N VAL A 28 19.25 3.01 9.17
CA VAL A 28 18.58 3.92 8.23
C VAL A 28 17.66 4.87 8.98
N HIS A 29 17.49 6.08 8.46
CA HIS A 29 16.63 7.10 9.05
C HIS A 29 15.17 7.04 8.56
N MET A 30 14.94 6.41 7.40
CA MET A 30 13.63 6.34 6.75
C MET A 30 13.52 5.03 5.96
N ILE A 31 12.33 4.44 5.96
CA ILE A 31 11.96 3.34 5.08
C ILE A 31 10.63 3.65 4.41
N ASP A 32 10.41 3.09 3.23
CA ASP A 32 9.14 3.14 2.51
C ASP A 32 8.40 1.80 2.57
N ARG A 33 7.15 1.81 2.10
CA ARG A 33 6.30 0.62 1.89
C ARG A 33 6.22 -0.27 3.13
N VAL A 34 5.88 0.34 4.27
CA VAL A 34 5.58 -0.39 5.51
C VAL A 34 4.25 -1.13 5.31
N ASP A 35 4.25 -2.46 5.52
CA ASP A 35 3.04 -3.27 5.41
C ASP A 35 2.05 -2.87 6.52
N PRO A 36 0.76 -2.62 6.21
CA PRO A 36 -0.26 -2.28 7.21
C PRO A 36 -0.31 -3.22 8.42
N LYS A 37 0.03 -4.50 8.24
CA LYS A 37 0.03 -5.51 9.32
C LYS A 37 1.06 -5.25 10.41
N VAL A 38 2.16 -4.57 10.07
CA VAL A 38 3.27 -4.31 10.99
C VAL A 38 3.39 -2.84 11.38
N VAL A 39 2.52 -1.96 10.90
CA VAL A 39 2.56 -0.53 11.24
C VAL A 39 2.50 -0.31 12.76
N ASP A 40 1.66 -1.03 13.49
CA ASP A 40 1.55 -0.87 14.94
C ASP A 40 2.78 -1.39 15.71
N LEU A 41 3.59 -2.26 15.10
CA LEU A 41 4.90 -2.63 15.62
C LEU A 41 5.90 -1.51 15.36
N VAL A 42 5.93 -0.95 14.15
CA VAL A 42 6.86 0.14 13.77
C VAL A 42 6.59 1.42 14.56
N LYS A 43 5.32 1.73 14.88
CA LYS A 43 4.94 2.85 15.77
C LYS A 43 5.58 2.80 17.17
N ARG A 44 6.02 1.62 17.62
CA ARG A 44 6.66 1.45 18.94
C ARG A 44 8.15 1.76 18.92
N VAL A 45 8.74 1.97 17.74
CA VAL A 45 10.16 2.31 17.61
C VAL A 45 10.36 3.76 18.07
N PRO A 46 11.21 4.03 19.09
CA PRO A 46 11.43 5.38 19.58
C PRO A 46 11.91 6.32 18.47
N GLY A 47 11.34 7.53 18.41
CA GLY A 47 11.72 8.56 17.43
C GLY A 47 11.19 8.34 16.01
N VAL A 48 10.50 7.23 15.74
CA VAL A 48 9.89 6.97 14.43
C VAL A 48 8.47 7.51 14.38
N THR A 49 8.14 8.16 13.26
CA THR A 49 6.76 8.54 12.94
C THR A 49 6.30 7.83 11.68
N ILE A 50 5.01 7.51 11.61
CA ILE A 50 4.40 6.92 10.42
C ILE A 50 3.72 8.02 9.63
N GLN A 51 4.12 8.18 8.37
CA GLN A 51 3.47 9.08 7.43
C GLN A 51 2.58 8.27 6.49
N ASN A 52 1.27 8.41 6.64
CA ASN A 52 0.31 7.85 5.69
C ASN A 52 -0.04 8.93 4.66
N VAL A 53 0.26 8.66 3.39
CA VAL A 53 0.02 9.59 2.28
C VAL A 53 -0.70 8.88 1.15
N SER A 54 -1.63 9.57 0.49
CA SER A 54 -2.28 9.03 -0.71
C SER A 54 -1.25 8.77 -1.79
N GLY A 55 -1.01 7.49 -2.07
CA GLY A 55 -0.11 7.04 -3.13
C GLY A 55 -0.86 6.84 -4.45
N ARG A 56 -0.09 6.49 -5.49
CA ARG A 56 -0.60 6.06 -6.80
C ARG A 56 -0.99 4.57 -6.83
N GLY A 57 -0.99 3.91 -5.67
CA GLY A 57 -1.32 2.50 -5.55
C GLY A 57 -2.80 2.27 -5.89
N TYR A 58 -3.07 1.23 -6.67
CA TYR A 58 -4.41 0.86 -7.09
C TYR A 58 -4.50 -0.67 -7.12
N HIS A 59 -5.45 -1.24 -6.36
CA HIS A 59 -5.68 -2.68 -6.25
C HIS A 59 -6.94 -3.05 -7.02
N TYR A 60 -6.81 -3.95 -8.00
CA TYR A 60 -7.88 -4.27 -8.93
C TYR A 60 -7.78 -5.70 -9.45
N PHE A 61 -8.93 -6.26 -9.79
CA PHE A 61 -9.04 -7.53 -10.49
C PHE A 61 -9.28 -7.25 -11.97
N ASN A 62 -8.25 -7.47 -12.79
CA ASN A 62 -8.36 -7.31 -14.23
C ASN A 62 -9.29 -8.37 -14.83
N MET A 63 -10.19 -7.93 -15.70
CA MET A 63 -11.09 -8.78 -16.47
C MET A 63 -10.87 -8.46 -17.94
N PHE A 64 -10.39 -9.44 -18.72
CA PHE A 64 -10.17 -9.26 -20.15
C PHE A 64 -11.52 -9.28 -20.88
N CYS A 65 -11.99 -8.10 -21.29
CA CYS A 65 -13.33 -7.90 -21.86
C CYS A 65 -13.54 -8.51 -23.25
N ASP A 66 -12.51 -9.11 -23.85
CA ASP A 66 -12.54 -9.80 -25.15
C ASP A 66 -12.45 -11.33 -25.01
N THR A 67 -12.39 -11.84 -23.78
CA THR A 67 -12.14 -13.25 -23.50
C THR A 67 -13.20 -13.80 -22.55
N ALA A 68 -13.86 -14.89 -22.95
CA ALA A 68 -14.83 -15.56 -22.09
C ALA A 68 -14.18 -16.02 -20.75
N PRO A 69 -14.88 -15.90 -19.61
CA PRO A 69 -16.27 -15.48 -19.50
C PRO A 69 -16.43 -13.97 -19.27
N PHE A 70 -15.33 -13.20 -19.29
CA PHE A 70 -15.31 -11.77 -18.98
C PHE A 70 -15.74 -10.88 -20.15
N ASP A 71 -15.97 -11.43 -21.34
CA ASP A 71 -16.65 -10.76 -22.45
C ASP A 71 -18.11 -10.37 -22.10
N ASN A 72 -18.77 -11.12 -21.22
CA ASN A 72 -20.10 -10.81 -20.70
C ASN A 72 -20.08 -9.66 -19.66
N SER A 73 -20.74 -8.53 -19.95
CA SER A 73 -20.83 -7.38 -19.05
C SER A 73 -21.56 -7.66 -17.73
N ASP A 74 -22.59 -8.49 -17.77
CA ASP A 74 -23.41 -8.82 -16.60
C ASP A 74 -22.60 -9.67 -15.62
N LEU A 75 -21.76 -10.58 -16.12
CA LEU A 75 -20.83 -11.32 -15.27
C LEU A 75 -19.84 -10.38 -14.57
N ARG A 76 -19.23 -9.45 -15.33
CA ARG A 76 -18.29 -8.47 -14.75
C ARG A 76 -18.99 -7.63 -13.66
N MET A 77 -20.25 -7.25 -13.89
CA MET A 77 -21.03 -6.50 -12.92
C MET A 77 -21.38 -7.34 -11.68
N ALA A 78 -21.77 -8.60 -11.87
CA ALA A 78 -22.04 -9.52 -10.77
C ALA A 78 -20.82 -9.69 -9.86
N LEU A 79 -19.62 -9.84 -10.43
CA LEU A 79 -18.37 -9.90 -9.66
C LEU A 79 -18.09 -8.61 -8.88
N LYS A 80 -18.36 -7.44 -9.47
CA LYS A 80 -18.21 -6.15 -8.77
C LYS A 80 -19.13 -6.03 -7.55
N PHE A 81 -20.34 -6.58 -7.61
CA PHE A 81 -21.28 -6.57 -6.50
C PHE A 81 -21.01 -7.67 -5.46
N ALA A 82 -20.41 -8.78 -5.87
CA ALA A 82 -20.07 -9.88 -4.97
C ALA A 82 -18.93 -9.54 -3.98
N ILE A 83 -18.14 -8.50 -4.26
CA ILE A 83 -16.99 -8.10 -3.45
C ILE A 83 -17.38 -7.07 -2.40
N ASN A 84 -17.22 -7.43 -1.13
CA ASN A 84 -17.32 -6.50 -0.01
C ASN A 84 -16.04 -5.67 0.12
N ARG A 85 -16.00 -4.50 -0.54
CA ARG A 85 -14.82 -3.62 -0.59
C ARG A 85 -14.45 -3.05 0.78
N GLU A 86 -15.43 -2.76 1.64
CA GLU A 86 -15.19 -2.26 2.99
C GLU A 86 -14.49 -3.30 3.86
N GLU A 87 -14.93 -4.56 3.77
CA GLU A 87 -14.28 -5.66 4.49
C GLU A 87 -12.85 -5.90 3.98
N MET A 88 -12.59 -5.74 2.68
CA MET A 88 -11.23 -5.80 2.15
C MET A 88 -10.35 -4.67 2.71
N LEU A 89 -10.86 -3.44 2.74
CA LEU A 89 -10.13 -2.29 3.30
C LEU A 89 -9.81 -2.51 4.78
N ASP A 90 -10.78 -2.97 5.56
CA ASP A 90 -10.62 -3.22 6.99
C ASP A 90 -9.68 -4.40 7.27
N LYS A 91 -9.93 -5.57 6.68
CA LYS A 91 -9.21 -6.80 7.05
C LYS A 91 -7.85 -6.94 6.38
N ILE A 92 -7.71 -6.50 5.13
CA ILE A 92 -6.48 -6.67 4.35
C ILE A 92 -5.57 -5.45 4.53
N LEU A 93 -6.11 -4.26 4.27
CA LEU A 93 -5.35 -3.01 4.32
C LEU A 93 -5.37 -2.34 5.70
N ARG A 94 -6.15 -2.84 6.67
CA ARG A 94 -6.22 -2.30 8.03
C ARG A 94 -6.51 -0.79 8.06
N GLY A 95 -7.37 -0.34 7.15
CA GLY A 95 -7.72 1.08 6.99
C GLY A 95 -6.67 1.95 6.29
N TYR A 96 -5.53 1.40 5.85
CA TYR A 96 -4.53 2.13 5.05
C TYR A 96 -4.88 2.10 3.56
N GLY A 97 -5.96 2.81 3.22
CA GLY A 97 -6.44 2.95 1.85
C GLY A 97 -7.77 3.69 1.80
N SER A 98 -8.32 3.83 0.61
CA SER A 98 -9.66 4.34 0.38
C SER A 98 -10.38 3.42 -0.60
N ILE A 99 -11.72 3.40 -0.52
CA ILE A 99 -12.54 2.64 -1.46
C ILE A 99 -12.47 3.31 -2.83
N GLY A 100 -11.96 2.58 -3.82
CA GLY A 100 -11.91 3.01 -5.21
C GLY A 100 -13.20 2.72 -5.97
N ASN A 101 -13.42 3.44 -7.06
CA ASN A 101 -14.57 3.27 -7.95
C ASN A 101 -14.17 2.62 -9.30
N ASP A 102 -13.33 1.59 -9.23
CA ASP A 102 -12.84 0.80 -10.37
C ASP A 102 -12.10 1.61 -11.48
N PHE A 103 -11.49 2.76 -11.14
CA PHE A 103 -10.60 3.51 -12.04
C PHE A 103 -9.31 3.94 -11.34
N PRO A 104 -8.16 4.06 -12.05
CA PRO A 104 -6.84 4.23 -11.45
C PRO A 104 -6.50 5.68 -11.03
N ILE A 105 -7.48 6.59 -11.07
CA ILE A 105 -7.29 7.99 -10.67
C ILE A 105 -7.90 8.13 -9.29
N ASN A 106 -7.08 8.51 -8.32
CA ASN A 106 -7.57 8.83 -6.98
C ASN A 106 -8.07 10.29 -6.97
N ALA A 107 -9.11 10.58 -6.18
CA ALA A 107 -9.57 11.94 -5.93
C ALA A 107 -8.54 12.75 -5.11
#